data_AF-A0A1Q3GV11-F1
#
_entry.id   AF-A0A1Q3GV11-F1
#
_cell.length_a   1.000
_cell.length_b   1.000
_cell.length_c   1.000
_cell.angle_alpha   90.00
_cell.angle_beta   90.00
_cell.angle_gamma   90.00
#
_symmetry.space_group_name_H-M   'P 1'
#
loop_
_entity.id
_entity.type
_entity.pdbx_description
1 polymer ?
#
loop_
_entity_poly.entity_id
_entity_poly.type
_entity_poly.pdbx_seq_one_letter_code
_entity_poly.pdbx_strand_id
1 'polypeptide(L)'
;MEKLQQVTQLKTKILAELNSARNNYESAELFVTCTRSGGEVKHVSIEGITIKENQPEEIDFPEEHDAYTTIFSEIATLNLLNVKAMGDVIEIFGDVAAPEFGITQREEFKNPLTYLYQRMNPHLEDGYEYINTFHVNEKGKSGLGLFYKYDKGVKSDERVKGIDVFDQSDLLYPEVLKYLVGTFEPGQKTKVIARKDQPIEVRVCTPAEIIEDIYAFYNYLDAYDEINFELAFHPSENSWAIVDIQDWGEIRRGTKTEELSRYPVDDYEQLYLLSNKSIKKMKIHMASGNMKVYADQAFPALGIEQIVPQNYSIANDDLATICKFIESGNEEKIAAALKVIPENETTKTRVEKRYLNFVRAYLENEQATLQDIRPEMFSEKTRNICLDHRPDIDKDYINFGYKYEAESKLLIDFVGAMVKNYVDIDQYIQEHDELYEENMHERAHEALYKRWSQQLKRGIAEEIKLYPEGWYSQSYKKLLKIGLRKILTDKSSFFDKERMPLLREYMFYLSVAVGEYQLHIDAYNSYMHDLTEVFWMFYITPQITWFQTTPAYPPIRYKKRAKVEVRIDNDPWQELEADQIKSR
;
A
#
# COMPACT_ATOMS: atom_id res chain seq x y z
N MET A 1 -35.59 -34.36 19.02
CA MET A 1 -35.47 -35.01 17.69
C MET A 1 -35.85 -34.08 16.54
N GLU A 2 -36.95 -33.34 16.62
CA GLU A 2 -37.40 -32.41 15.56
C GLU A 2 -36.38 -31.30 15.22
N LYS A 3 -35.76 -30.67 16.24
CA LYS A 3 -34.69 -29.68 16.05
C LYS A 3 -33.39 -30.27 15.48
N LEU A 4 -33.05 -31.51 15.85
CA LEU A 4 -31.87 -32.21 15.32
C LEU A 4 -32.05 -32.52 13.83
N GLN A 5 -33.28 -32.80 13.41
CA GLN A 5 -33.64 -33.03 12.01
C GLN A 5 -33.57 -31.73 11.19
N GLN A 6 -33.99 -30.60 11.76
CA GLN A 6 -33.88 -29.27 11.15
C GLN A 6 -32.42 -28.81 11.00
N VAL A 7 -31.58 -29.00 12.03
CA VAL A 7 -30.14 -28.68 11.99
C VAL A 7 -29.40 -29.57 10.98
N THR A 8 -29.75 -30.86 10.92
CA THR A 8 -29.15 -31.78 9.94
C THR A 8 -29.57 -31.43 8.52
N GLN A 9 -30.82 -31.03 8.29
CA GLN A 9 -31.31 -30.56 6.99
C GLN A 9 -30.63 -29.25 6.56
N LEU A 10 -30.44 -28.30 7.47
CA LEU A 10 -29.78 -27.03 7.19
C LEU A 10 -28.26 -27.20 6.94
N LYS A 11 -27.58 -28.01 7.75
CA LYS A 11 -26.18 -28.40 7.51
C LYS A 11 -26.00 -29.09 6.15
N THR A 12 -26.94 -29.96 5.78
CA THR A 12 -26.94 -30.63 4.47
C THR A 12 -27.15 -29.62 3.33
N LYS A 13 -28.00 -28.60 3.54
CA LYS A 13 -28.24 -27.53 2.57
C LYS A 13 -27.02 -26.63 2.37
N ILE A 14 -26.38 -26.16 3.45
CA ILE A 14 -25.16 -25.35 3.40
C ILE A 14 -24.02 -26.12 2.73
N LEU A 15 -23.84 -27.40 3.10
CA LEU A 15 -22.82 -28.26 2.47
C LEU A 15 -23.14 -28.59 1.01
N ALA A 16 -24.42 -28.64 0.61
CA ALA A 16 -24.82 -28.82 -0.77
C ALA A 16 -24.59 -27.56 -1.60
N GLU A 17 -24.86 -26.37 -1.06
CA GLU A 17 -24.58 -25.09 -1.72
C GLU A 17 -23.06 -24.88 -1.89
N LEU A 18 -22.27 -25.15 -0.84
CA LEU A 18 -20.80 -25.16 -0.91
C LEU A 18 -20.23 -26.21 -1.89
N ASN A 19 -20.82 -27.41 -1.95
CA ASN A 19 -20.41 -28.44 -2.91
C ASN A 19 -20.87 -28.15 -4.35
N SER A 20 -21.98 -27.44 -4.55
CA SER A 20 -22.46 -27.02 -5.88
C SER A 20 -21.60 -25.88 -6.45
N ALA A 21 -20.98 -25.09 -5.57
CA ALA A 21 -20.05 -24.01 -5.91
C ALA A 21 -18.58 -24.46 -6.06
N ARG A 22 -18.28 -25.76 -5.88
CA ARG A 22 -16.90 -26.31 -5.88
C ARG A 22 -16.10 -26.11 -7.16
N ASN A 23 -16.73 -25.73 -8.26
CA ASN A 23 -16.01 -25.50 -9.52
C ASN A 23 -15.35 -24.10 -9.61
N ASN A 24 -15.63 -23.17 -8.69
CA ASN A 24 -15.26 -21.76 -8.89
C ASN A 24 -14.50 -21.06 -7.75
N TYR A 25 -14.15 -21.69 -6.62
CA TYR A 25 -13.49 -20.96 -5.52
C TYR A 25 -12.42 -21.81 -4.78
N GLU A 26 -11.24 -21.23 -4.53
CA GLU A 26 -10.13 -21.90 -3.84
C GLU A 26 -10.17 -21.78 -2.30
N SER A 27 -10.72 -20.69 -1.72
CA SER A 27 -10.97 -20.55 -0.26
C SER A 27 -11.89 -19.36 0.10
N ALA A 28 -12.49 -19.38 1.31
CA ALA A 28 -13.30 -18.29 1.87
C ALA A 28 -13.00 -18.09 3.38
N GLU A 29 -12.94 -16.83 3.83
CA GLU A 29 -12.72 -16.44 5.24
C GLU A 29 -13.88 -15.57 5.77
N LEU A 30 -14.23 -15.74 7.06
CA LEU A 30 -15.34 -15.06 7.74
C LEU A 30 -14.80 -14.23 8.93
N PHE A 31 -15.15 -12.94 8.99
CA PHE A 31 -14.79 -12.08 10.13
C PHE A 31 -15.99 -11.86 11.05
N VAL A 32 -15.84 -12.22 12.33
CA VAL A 32 -16.86 -12.02 13.36
C VAL A 32 -16.29 -11.12 14.44
N THR A 33 -16.90 -9.95 14.62
CA THR A 33 -16.50 -8.98 15.63
C THR A 33 -17.53 -8.97 16.77
N CYS A 34 -17.05 -9.12 18.00
CA CYS A 34 -17.89 -9.21 19.19
C CYS A 34 -17.54 -8.10 20.17
N THR A 35 -18.53 -7.27 20.54
CA THR A 35 -18.36 -6.20 21.53
C THR A 35 -19.08 -6.52 22.82
N ARG A 36 -18.34 -6.44 23.93
CA ARG A 36 -18.83 -6.67 25.30
C ARG A 36 -18.91 -5.37 26.07
N SER A 37 -19.98 -5.21 26.86
CA SER A 37 -20.10 -4.15 27.86
C SER A 37 -20.74 -4.71 29.12
N GLY A 38 -20.07 -4.57 30.26
CA GLY A 38 -20.57 -5.05 31.56
C GLY A 38 -20.63 -6.58 31.71
N GLY A 39 -19.82 -7.33 30.96
CA GLY A 39 -19.79 -8.80 31.01
C GLY A 39 -20.81 -9.50 30.09
N GLU A 40 -21.74 -8.75 29.48
CA GLU A 40 -22.69 -9.28 28.50
C GLU A 40 -22.28 -8.91 27.07
N VAL A 41 -22.42 -9.87 26.15
CA VAL A 41 -22.29 -9.63 24.72
C VAL A 41 -23.53 -8.87 24.27
N LYS A 42 -23.33 -7.62 23.85
CA LYS A 42 -24.43 -6.74 23.44
C LYS A 42 -24.66 -6.77 21.94
N HIS A 43 -23.61 -7.04 21.16
CA HIS A 43 -23.67 -7.03 19.71
C HIS A 43 -22.64 -8.00 19.14
N VAL A 44 -23.06 -8.79 18.15
CA VAL A 44 -22.19 -9.55 17.26
C VAL A 44 -22.45 -8.97 15.87
N SER A 45 -21.42 -8.45 15.21
CA SER A 45 -21.51 -8.08 13.80
C SER A 45 -20.65 -9.04 12.99
N ILE A 46 -21.18 -9.43 11.83
CA ILE A 46 -20.47 -10.20 10.83
C ILE A 46 -20.10 -9.20 9.75
N GLU A 47 -18.81 -8.94 9.57
CA GLU A 47 -18.33 -8.13 8.44
C GLU A 47 -17.87 -9.09 7.34
N GLY A 48 -18.79 -9.43 6.45
CA GLY A 48 -18.52 -10.03 5.14
C GLY A 48 -17.94 -11.45 5.13
N ILE A 49 -18.18 -12.12 4.00
CA ILE A 49 -17.40 -13.29 3.57
C ILE A 49 -16.39 -12.75 2.56
N THR A 50 -15.09 -12.85 2.85
CA THR A 50 -14.09 -12.52 1.84
C THR A 50 -13.80 -13.77 1.03
N ILE A 51 -14.37 -13.82 -0.17
CA ILE A 51 -14.06 -14.82 -1.19
C ILE A 51 -12.81 -14.32 -1.92
N LYS A 52 -11.69 -15.04 -1.83
CA LYS A 52 -10.50 -14.73 -2.63
C LYS A 52 -10.66 -15.34 -4.03
N GLU A 53 -11.39 -14.63 -4.90
CA GLU A 53 -10.88 -14.09 -6.18
C GLU A 53 -12.00 -13.42 -7.01
N ASN A 54 -11.67 -12.24 -7.56
CA ASN A 54 -12.27 -11.56 -8.74
C ASN A 54 -13.80 -11.26 -8.76
N GLN A 55 -14.33 -10.65 -7.70
CA GLN A 55 -15.24 -9.47 -7.68
C GLN A 55 -16.15 -9.49 -6.43
N PRO A 56 -16.41 -8.36 -5.77
CA PRO A 56 -17.35 -8.28 -4.65
C PRO A 56 -18.77 -8.10 -5.21
N GLU A 57 -19.59 -9.15 -5.17
CA GLU A 57 -21.04 -8.96 -5.19
C GLU A 57 -21.57 -9.00 -3.75
N GLU A 58 -22.36 -8.00 -3.40
CA GLU A 58 -23.03 -7.87 -2.11
C GLU A 58 -24.09 -8.98 -2.02
N ILE A 59 -23.90 -9.93 -1.11
CA ILE A 59 -24.89 -10.99 -0.85
C ILE A 59 -25.93 -10.42 0.11
N ASP A 60 -27.15 -10.25 -0.38
CA ASP A 60 -28.30 -9.86 0.44
C ASP A 60 -28.70 -11.03 1.37
N PHE A 61 -28.51 -10.86 2.68
CA PHE A 61 -28.85 -11.87 3.67
C PHE A 61 -30.34 -11.78 4.06
N PRO A 62 -31.10 -12.90 4.15
CA PRO A 62 -32.47 -12.87 4.63
C PRO A 62 -32.56 -12.45 6.12
N GLU A 63 -33.49 -11.54 6.43
CA GLU A 63 -33.74 -10.90 7.74
C GLU A 63 -34.25 -11.82 8.88
N GLU A 64 -33.70 -13.02 9.07
CA GLU A 64 -33.98 -13.84 10.27
C GLU A 64 -32.75 -13.95 11.18
N HIS A 65 -32.37 -12.79 11.72
CA HIS A 65 -31.21 -12.55 12.57
C HIS A 65 -31.18 -13.42 13.85
N ASP A 66 -32.34 -13.82 14.39
CA ASP A 66 -32.44 -14.57 15.65
C ASP A 66 -32.17 -16.09 15.50
N ALA A 67 -32.47 -16.66 14.33
CA ALA A 67 -32.26 -18.07 14.06
C ALA A 67 -30.76 -18.40 13.92
N TYR A 68 -30.00 -17.52 13.27
CA TYR A 68 -28.56 -17.66 13.12
C TYR A 68 -27.81 -17.38 14.42
N THR A 69 -28.29 -16.46 15.27
CA THR A 69 -27.68 -16.16 16.58
C THR A 69 -27.69 -17.40 17.49
N THR A 70 -28.79 -18.15 17.51
CA THR A 70 -28.91 -19.39 18.30
C THR A 70 -28.04 -20.50 17.69
N ILE A 71 -28.05 -20.66 16.37
CA ILE A 71 -27.28 -21.69 15.66
C ILE A 71 -25.77 -21.45 15.78
N PHE A 72 -25.28 -20.21 15.72
CA PHE A 72 -23.86 -19.91 15.88
C PHE A 72 -23.40 -19.95 17.34
N SER A 73 -24.29 -19.68 18.30
CA SER A 73 -24.01 -19.97 19.72
C SER A 73 -23.85 -21.47 19.99
N GLU A 74 -24.49 -22.33 19.18
CA GLU A 74 -24.38 -23.79 19.25
C GLU A 74 -23.23 -24.36 18.39
N ILE A 75 -22.81 -23.68 17.32
CA ILE A 75 -21.71 -24.09 16.41
C ILE A 75 -20.34 -23.55 16.87
N ALA A 76 -20.30 -22.44 17.61
CA ALA A 76 -19.08 -21.95 18.23
C ALA A 76 -18.69 -22.85 19.41
N THR A 77 -17.95 -23.91 19.11
CA THR A 77 -17.02 -24.61 20.00
C THR A 77 -15.91 -23.67 20.51
N LEU A 78 -16.27 -22.51 21.05
CA LEU A 78 -15.37 -21.63 21.79
C LEU A 78 -15.43 -22.07 23.25
N ASN A 79 -14.35 -22.73 23.67
CA ASN A 79 -13.99 -22.84 25.08
C ASN A 79 -13.97 -21.41 25.67
N LEU A 80 -15.07 -20.96 26.24
CA LEU A 80 -15.13 -19.76 27.06
C LEU A 80 -14.34 -20.08 28.33
N LEU A 81 -13.01 -20.05 28.26
CA LEU A 81 -12.16 -19.95 29.43
C LEU A 81 -12.40 -18.57 30.02
N ASN A 82 -13.38 -18.48 30.92
CA ASN A 82 -13.54 -17.30 31.73
C ASN A 82 -12.44 -17.32 32.78
N VAL A 83 -11.55 -16.33 32.68
CA VAL A 83 -10.47 -16.08 33.62
C VAL A 83 -11.00 -15.09 34.66
N LYS A 84 -11.14 -15.53 35.90
CA LYS A 84 -11.50 -14.68 37.04
C LYS A 84 -10.33 -14.62 38.00
N ALA A 85 -9.70 -13.45 38.07
CA ALA A 85 -8.71 -13.17 39.09
C ALA A 85 -9.38 -12.79 40.41
N MET A 86 -9.02 -13.48 41.49
CA MET A 86 -9.44 -13.20 42.86
C MET A 86 -8.19 -13.09 43.74
N GLY A 87 -7.53 -11.93 43.70
CA GLY A 87 -6.24 -11.72 44.36
C GLY A 87 -5.13 -12.49 43.64
N ASP A 88 -4.38 -13.32 44.38
CA ASP A 88 -3.30 -14.17 43.84
C ASP A 88 -3.81 -15.44 43.15
N VAL A 89 -5.12 -15.69 43.19
CA VAL A 89 -5.76 -16.87 42.59
C VAL A 89 -6.37 -16.46 41.26
N ILE A 90 -5.95 -17.12 40.20
CA ILE A 90 -6.68 -17.09 38.93
C ILE A 90 -7.53 -18.35 38.87
N GLU A 91 -8.84 -18.16 38.79
CA GLU A 91 -9.75 -19.23 38.42
C GLU A 91 -9.97 -19.16 36.91
N ILE A 92 -9.61 -20.22 36.21
CA ILE A 92 -10.02 -20.37 34.82
C ILE A 92 -11.12 -21.42 34.78
N PHE A 93 -12.32 -21.04 34.34
CA PHE A 93 -13.45 -21.93 34.18
C PHE A 93 -13.95 -21.89 32.74
N GLY A 94 -14.11 -23.07 32.14
CA GLY A 94 -14.73 -23.23 30.84
C GLY A 94 -15.82 -24.29 30.86
N ASP A 95 -16.91 -24.01 30.16
CA ASP A 95 -17.90 -25.02 29.80
C ASP A 95 -17.42 -25.71 28.53
N VAL A 96 -16.95 -26.96 28.65
CA VAL A 96 -16.82 -27.84 27.48
C VAL A 96 -18.23 -28.29 27.14
N ALA A 97 -18.85 -27.69 26.13
CA ALA A 97 -20.21 -28.00 25.69
C ALA A 97 -20.26 -29.35 24.96
N ALA A 98 -20.05 -30.44 25.69
CA ALA A 98 -20.75 -31.68 25.48
C ALA A 98 -21.47 -31.98 26.81
N PRO A 99 -22.76 -31.62 26.95
CA PRO A 99 -23.54 -31.79 28.19
C PRO A 99 -23.56 -33.22 28.74
N GLU A 100 -23.08 -34.18 27.95
CA GLU A 100 -23.05 -35.61 28.23
C GLU A 100 -21.82 -36.05 29.04
N PHE A 101 -20.78 -35.20 29.16
CA PHE A 101 -19.50 -35.60 29.79
C PHE A 101 -19.15 -34.91 31.10
N GLY A 102 -19.84 -33.83 31.51
CA GLY A 102 -19.72 -33.28 32.87
C GLY A 102 -18.29 -32.99 33.34
N ILE A 103 -17.39 -32.52 32.46
CA ILE A 103 -16.02 -32.16 32.84
C ILE A 103 -15.94 -30.65 33.03
N THR A 104 -16.17 -30.19 34.27
CA THR A 104 -15.75 -28.85 34.71
C THR A 104 -14.30 -28.99 35.18
N GLN A 105 -13.32 -28.75 34.30
CA GLN A 105 -11.92 -28.72 34.72
C GLN A 105 -11.64 -27.35 35.35
N ARG A 106 -11.74 -27.28 36.68
CA ARG A 106 -11.34 -26.12 37.47
C ARG A 106 -9.89 -26.30 37.88
N GLU A 107 -8.97 -25.66 37.17
CA GLU A 107 -7.59 -25.56 37.63
C GLU A 107 -7.44 -24.25 38.41
N GLU A 108 -7.23 -24.37 39.72
CA GLU A 108 -6.82 -23.27 40.56
C GLU A 108 -5.30 -23.26 40.63
N PHE A 109 -4.68 -22.16 40.21
CA PHE A 109 -3.27 -21.93 40.46
C PHE A 109 -3.09 -20.63 41.24
N LYS A 110 -2.29 -20.71 42.31
CA LYS A 110 -2.07 -19.61 43.28
C LYS A 110 -0.94 -18.66 42.88
N ASN A 111 -0.23 -18.96 41.79
CA ASN A 111 0.89 -18.15 41.34
C ASN A 111 1.11 -18.36 39.82
N PRO A 112 0.70 -17.39 38.97
CA PRO A 112 0.80 -17.52 37.53
C PRO A 112 2.25 -17.64 37.01
N LEU A 113 3.24 -17.05 37.69
CA LEU A 113 4.66 -17.25 37.34
C LEU A 113 5.13 -18.67 37.61
N THR A 114 4.65 -19.28 38.71
CA THR A 114 4.95 -20.68 39.03
C THR A 114 4.31 -21.62 38.00
N TYR A 115 3.09 -21.32 37.57
CA TYR A 115 2.41 -22.07 36.50
C TYR A 115 3.24 -22.06 35.21
N LEU A 116 3.58 -20.86 34.72
CA LEU A 116 4.39 -20.72 33.51
C LEU A 116 5.76 -21.41 33.66
N TYR A 117 6.42 -21.29 34.81
CA TYR A 117 7.71 -21.93 35.06
C TYR A 117 7.61 -23.45 34.94
N GLN A 118 6.61 -24.07 35.59
CA GLN A 118 6.42 -25.53 35.54
C GLN A 118 6.16 -26.03 34.12
N ARG A 119 5.46 -25.25 33.30
CA ARG A 119 5.18 -25.59 31.90
C ARG A 119 6.40 -25.40 31.00
N MET A 120 7.13 -24.30 31.17
CA MET A 120 8.24 -23.95 30.28
C MET A 120 9.54 -24.70 30.62
N ASN A 121 9.88 -24.80 31.91
CA ASN A 121 11.19 -25.26 32.37
C ASN A 121 11.67 -26.61 31.80
N PRO A 122 10.81 -27.64 31.64
CA PRO A 122 11.24 -28.91 31.06
C PRO A 122 11.77 -28.79 29.62
N HIS A 123 11.43 -27.73 28.91
CA HIS A 123 11.76 -27.49 27.50
C HIS A 123 12.89 -26.47 27.30
N LEU A 124 13.32 -25.80 28.36
CA LEU A 124 14.42 -24.84 28.30
C LEU A 124 15.76 -25.60 28.32
N GLU A 125 16.69 -25.12 27.51
CA GLU A 125 18.07 -25.57 27.46
C GLU A 125 18.94 -24.76 28.42
N ASP A 126 19.96 -25.42 28.99
CA ASP A 126 20.95 -24.77 29.86
C ASP A 126 21.77 -23.73 29.11
N GLY A 127 21.97 -22.57 29.72
CA GLY A 127 22.82 -21.50 29.18
C GLY A 127 22.14 -20.56 28.18
N TYR A 128 20.86 -20.77 27.87
CA TYR A 128 20.08 -19.91 26.98
C TYR A 128 18.99 -19.11 27.73
N GLU A 129 18.64 -17.97 27.17
CA GLU A 129 17.47 -17.19 27.60
C GLU A 129 16.36 -17.33 26.55
N TYR A 130 15.12 -17.44 27.00
CA TYR A 130 13.95 -17.50 26.13
C TYR A 130 13.09 -16.28 26.43
N ILE A 131 12.98 -15.39 25.44
CA ILE A 131 12.35 -14.08 25.62
C ILE A 131 11.13 -14.00 24.71
N ASN A 132 10.01 -13.61 25.30
CA ASN A 132 8.82 -13.20 24.58
C ASN A 132 8.48 -11.77 25.01
N THR A 133 8.12 -10.95 24.03
CA THR A 133 7.87 -9.54 24.25
C THR A 133 6.43 -9.23 23.87
N PHE A 134 5.72 -8.56 24.76
CA PHE A 134 4.32 -8.22 24.60
C PHE A 134 4.14 -6.72 24.57
N HIS A 135 3.25 -6.26 23.69
CA HIS A 135 2.73 -4.91 23.70
C HIS A 135 1.32 -4.92 24.28
N VAL A 136 1.09 -4.18 25.37
CA VAL A 136 -0.26 -3.93 25.89
C VAL A 136 -0.73 -2.62 25.31
N ASN A 137 -1.68 -2.64 24.37
CA ASN A 137 -2.20 -1.41 23.81
C ASN A 137 -3.07 -0.64 24.84
N GLU A 138 -3.48 0.59 24.51
CA GLU A 138 -4.30 1.44 25.40
C GLU A 138 -5.64 0.81 25.82
N LYS A 139 -6.10 -0.22 25.11
CA LYS A 139 -7.32 -0.99 25.42
C LYS A 139 -7.05 -2.23 26.29
N GLY A 140 -5.82 -2.40 26.77
CA GLY A 140 -5.41 -3.54 27.58
C GLY A 140 -5.29 -4.85 26.79
N LYS A 141 -5.27 -4.80 25.46
CA LYS A 141 -5.10 -6.00 24.62
C LYS A 141 -3.62 -6.21 24.32
N SER A 142 -3.18 -7.46 24.41
CA SER A 142 -1.86 -7.89 23.97
C SER A 142 -1.95 -8.97 22.89
N GLY A 143 -1.11 -8.85 21.87
CA GLY A 143 -0.83 -9.95 20.95
C GLY A 143 0.06 -10.97 21.65
N LEU A 144 -0.17 -12.26 21.41
CA LEU A 144 0.74 -13.31 21.87
C LEU A 144 1.89 -13.42 20.87
N GLY A 145 3.09 -13.00 21.28
CA GLY A 145 4.31 -13.23 20.53
C GLY A 145 4.82 -14.66 20.70
N LEU A 146 5.84 -15.03 19.91
CA LEU A 146 6.58 -16.28 20.09
C LEU A 146 7.77 -16.07 21.03
N PHE A 147 8.16 -17.11 21.77
CA PHE A 147 9.44 -17.12 22.50
C PHE A 147 10.60 -17.32 21.55
N TYR A 148 11.57 -16.40 21.60
CA TYR A 148 12.82 -16.52 20.87
C TYR A 148 13.94 -16.93 21.82
N LYS A 149 14.82 -17.82 21.33
CA LYS A 149 16.02 -18.27 22.04
C LYS A 149 17.13 -17.23 21.88
N TYR A 150 17.85 -16.94 22.96
CA TYR A 150 18.99 -16.03 23.01
C TYR A 150 20.21 -16.74 23.62
N ASP A 151 21.37 -16.61 22.97
CA ASP A 151 22.67 -17.04 23.48
C ASP A 151 23.51 -15.80 23.78
N LYS A 152 23.82 -15.57 25.06
CA LYS A 152 24.61 -14.40 25.53
C LYS A 152 24.10 -13.06 24.95
N GLY A 153 22.79 -12.89 24.90
CA GLY A 153 22.13 -11.68 24.38
C GLY A 153 21.94 -11.64 22.85
N VAL A 154 22.39 -12.66 22.11
CA VAL A 154 22.18 -12.75 20.67
C VAL A 154 20.99 -13.66 20.36
N LYS A 155 20.01 -13.12 19.65
CA LYS A 155 18.82 -13.87 19.20
C LYS A 155 19.22 -14.97 18.22
N SER A 156 18.74 -16.19 18.43
CA SER A 156 18.97 -17.37 17.58
C SER A 156 17.88 -17.50 16.51
N ASP A 157 18.25 -18.07 15.35
CA ASP A 157 17.34 -18.52 14.29
C ASP A 157 16.47 -19.72 14.69
N GLU A 158 16.87 -20.45 15.72
CA GLU A 158 16.16 -21.63 16.17
C GLU A 158 14.87 -21.24 16.88
N ARG A 159 13.74 -21.39 16.18
CA ARG A 159 12.44 -21.47 16.84
C ARG A 159 12.44 -22.67 17.77
N VAL A 160 12.00 -22.46 18.99
CA VAL A 160 11.93 -23.52 19.99
C VAL A 160 10.70 -24.35 19.67
N LYS A 161 10.89 -25.37 18.83
CA LYS A 161 9.83 -26.34 18.48
C LYS A 161 9.13 -26.94 19.72
N GLY A 162 9.78 -26.94 20.88
CA GLY A 162 9.19 -27.36 22.14
C GLY A 162 8.13 -26.39 22.68
N ILE A 163 8.44 -25.10 22.82
CA ILE A 163 7.54 -24.09 23.43
C ILE A 163 6.34 -23.81 22.51
N ASP A 164 6.56 -23.77 21.19
CA ASP A 164 5.49 -23.53 20.20
C ASP A 164 4.41 -24.63 20.22
N VAL A 165 4.77 -25.87 20.58
CA VAL A 165 3.85 -27.00 20.71
C VAL A 165 2.98 -26.89 21.97
N PHE A 166 3.44 -26.18 23.01
CA PHE A 166 2.63 -25.92 24.22
C PHE A 166 1.59 -24.85 24.00
N ASP A 167 1.93 -23.78 23.28
CA ASP A 167 1.00 -22.69 22.98
C ASP A 167 -0.26 -23.19 22.24
N GLN A 168 -0.12 -24.31 21.51
CA GLN A 168 -1.22 -24.97 20.79
C GLN A 168 -1.95 -26.06 21.59
N SER A 169 -1.33 -26.64 22.62
CA SER A 169 -1.87 -27.81 23.34
C SER A 169 -2.32 -27.51 24.78
N ASP A 170 -1.84 -26.43 25.38
CA ASP A 170 -2.25 -25.94 26.70
C ASP A 170 -3.05 -24.65 26.54
N LEU A 171 -4.37 -24.75 26.57
CA LEU A 171 -5.27 -23.60 26.41
C LEU A 171 -5.17 -22.58 27.56
N LEU A 172 -4.59 -22.96 28.71
CA LEU A 172 -4.44 -22.06 29.86
C LEU A 172 -3.17 -21.21 29.74
N TYR A 173 -2.13 -21.74 29.10
CA TYR A 173 -0.86 -21.04 28.89
C TYR A 173 -1.03 -19.62 28.29
N PRO A 174 -1.69 -19.43 27.14
CA PRO A 174 -1.86 -18.10 26.54
C PRO A 174 -2.67 -17.16 27.43
N GLU A 175 -3.65 -17.67 28.18
CA GLU A 175 -4.51 -16.87 29.05
C GLU A 175 -3.79 -16.42 30.33
N VAL A 176 -2.97 -17.28 30.93
CA VAL A 176 -2.12 -16.93 32.08
C VAL A 176 -1.09 -15.86 31.68
N LEU A 177 -0.52 -16.01 30.49
CA LEU A 177 0.44 -15.07 29.94
C LEU A 177 -0.19 -13.70 29.67
N LYS A 178 -1.36 -13.67 29.01
CA LYS A 178 -2.17 -12.45 28.84
C LYS A 178 -2.52 -11.79 30.17
N TYR A 179 -2.92 -12.58 31.17
CA TYR A 179 -3.23 -12.04 32.49
C TYR A 179 -2.02 -11.37 33.13
N LEU A 180 -0.88 -12.07 33.18
CA LEU A 180 0.36 -11.53 33.76
C LEU A 180 0.76 -10.22 33.10
N VAL A 181 0.76 -10.21 31.76
CA VAL A 181 1.10 -9.03 30.96
C VAL A 181 0.05 -7.92 31.13
N GLY A 182 -1.22 -8.27 31.25
CA GLY A 182 -2.33 -7.33 31.47
C GLY A 182 -2.35 -6.67 32.85
N THR A 183 -1.48 -7.10 33.78
CA THR A 183 -1.28 -6.38 35.07
C THR A 183 -0.42 -5.12 34.94
N PHE A 184 0.28 -4.94 33.82
CA PHE A 184 1.08 -3.76 33.54
C PHE A 184 0.22 -2.62 32.96
N GLU A 185 0.71 -1.38 33.06
CA GLU A 185 -0.04 -0.23 32.56
C GLU A 185 -0.17 -0.30 31.02
N PRO A 186 -1.31 0.12 30.45
CA PRO A 186 -1.47 0.22 29.01
C PRO A 186 -0.38 1.12 28.38
N GLY A 187 0.05 0.76 27.17
CA GLY A 187 1.12 1.44 26.46
C GLY A 187 2.52 1.12 26.97
N GLN A 188 2.69 0.01 27.69
CA GLN A 188 4.00 -0.52 28.09
C GLN A 188 4.32 -1.79 27.29
N LYS A 189 5.59 -1.89 26.87
CA LYS A 189 6.18 -3.12 26.34
C LYS A 189 6.73 -3.94 27.49
N THR A 190 6.37 -5.21 27.58
CA THR A 190 6.80 -6.11 28.66
C THR A 190 7.57 -7.29 28.10
N LYS A 191 8.65 -7.68 28.77
CA LYS A 191 9.45 -8.87 28.46
C LYS A 191 9.14 -9.96 29.49
N VAL A 192 8.84 -11.15 28.98
CA VAL A 192 8.78 -12.39 29.76
C VAL A 192 10.03 -13.19 29.43
N ILE A 193 10.86 -13.41 30.43
CA ILE A 193 12.16 -14.07 30.29
C ILE A 193 12.13 -15.39 31.08
N ALA A 194 12.36 -16.48 30.36
CA ALA A 194 12.47 -17.81 30.93
C ALA A 194 13.90 -18.34 30.76
N ARG A 195 14.43 -18.93 31.83
CA ARG A 195 15.76 -19.55 31.86
C ARG A 195 15.66 -20.91 32.55
N LYS A 196 16.46 -21.88 32.13
CA LYS A 196 16.47 -23.21 32.72
C LYS A 196 16.77 -23.15 34.22
N ASP A 197 15.90 -23.79 34.99
CA ASP A 197 15.92 -23.92 36.45
C ASP A 197 15.95 -22.59 37.22
N GLN A 198 15.40 -21.53 36.61
CA GLN A 198 15.24 -20.21 37.23
C GLN A 198 13.80 -19.73 37.17
N PRO A 199 13.33 -18.93 38.16
CA PRO A 199 12.02 -18.31 38.11
C PRO A 199 11.82 -17.48 36.83
N ILE A 200 10.60 -17.49 36.31
CA ILE A 200 10.22 -16.61 35.20
C ILE A 200 10.25 -15.16 35.67
N GLU A 201 10.90 -14.33 34.88
CA GLU A 201 10.99 -12.89 35.08
C GLU A 201 10.02 -12.20 34.14
N VAL A 202 9.20 -11.29 34.67
CA VAL A 202 8.32 -10.44 33.86
C VAL A 202 8.55 -9.00 34.26
N ARG A 203 8.90 -8.15 33.29
CA ARG A 203 9.18 -6.73 33.56
C ARG A 203 8.90 -5.85 32.36
N VAL A 204 8.75 -4.55 32.63
CA VAL A 204 8.65 -3.52 31.60
C VAL A 204 10.00 -3.34 30.91
N CYS A 205 9.98 -3.19 29.58
CA CYS A 205 11.15 -2.88 28.79
C CYS A 205 11.58 -1.44 29.04
N THR A 206 12.87 -1.23 29.20
CA THR A 206 13.44 0.12 29.15
C THR A 206 13.48 0.65 27.72
N PRO A 207 13.54 1.98 27.51
CA PRO A 207 13.74 2.55 26.18
C PRO A 207 14.98 2.00 25.45
N ALA A 208 16.07 1.80 26.18
CA ALA A 208 17.31 1.22 25.64
C ALA A 208 17.08 -0.19 25.07
N GLU A 209 16.33 -1.02 25.79
CA GLU A 209 16.00 -2.38 25.33
C GLU A 209 15.08 -2.38 24.11
N ILE A 210 14.20 -1.38 23.96
CA ILE A 210 13.37 -1.24 22.76
C ILE A 210 14.25 -0.89 21.56
N ILE A 211 15.21 0.02 21.73
CA ILE A 211 16.20 0.34 20.70
C ILE A 211 17.07 -0.87 20.36
N GLU A 212 17.49 -1.65 21.36
CA GLU A 212 18.21 -2.91 21.14
C GLU A 212 17.38 -3.95 20.38
N ASP A 213 16.08 -4.06 20.66
CA ASP A 213 15.18 -4.95 19.93
C ASP A 213 15.05 -4.53 18.46
N ILE A 214 14.93 -3.23 18.18
CA ILE A 214 14.94 -2.66 16.81
C ILE A 214 16.26 -2.98 16.11
N TYR A 215 17.39 -2.78 16.79
CA TYR A 215 18.70 -3.08 16.26
C TYR A 215 18.86 -4.58 15.95
N ALA A 216 18.40 -5.44 16.87
CA ALA A 216 18.40 -6.89 16.69
C ALA A 216 17.53 -7.32 15.51
N PHE A 217 16.37 -6.68 15.30
CA PHE A 217 15.50 -6.94 14.15
C PHE A 217 16.24 -6.71 12.82
N TYR A 218 16.97 -5.60 12.69
CA TYR A 218 17.68 -5.29 11.46
C TYR A 218 18.95 -6.11 11.26
N ASN A 219 19.68 -6.41 12.33
CA ASN A 219 20.82 -7.32 12.26
C ASN A 219 20.42 -8.76 11.88
N TYR A 220 19.20 -9.16 12.24
CA TYR A 220 18.66 -10.48 11.93
C TYR A 220 18.37 -10.67 10.43
N LEU A 221 18.03 -9.60 9.72
CA LEU A 221 17.63 -9.63 8.31
C LEU A 221 18.81 -9.74 7.32
N ASP A 222 19.91 -10.41 7.68
CA ASP A 222 21.24 -10.43 7.04
C ASP A 222 22.01 -9.09 7.12
N ALA A 223 23.35 -9.18 7.17
CA ALA A 223 24.28 -8.07 7.38
C ALA A 223 24.16 -6.99 6.29
N TYR A 224 23.31 -6.00 6.54
CA TYR A 224 23.26 -4.77 5.78
C TYR A 224 24.50 -3.91 6.08
N ASP A 225 25.09 -3.32 5.04
CA ASP A 225 26.23 -2.41 5.21
C ASP A 225 25.76 -1.08 5.82
N GLU A 226 24.60 -0.61 5.35
CA GLU A 226 23.97 0.62 5.78
C GLU A 226 22.44 0.47 5.68
N ILE A 227 21.73 0.93 6.72
CA ILE A 227 20.28 1.13 6.69
C ILE A 227 20.02 2.61 6.97
N ASN A 228 19.22 3.25 6.12
CA ASN A 228 18.86 4.65 6.28
C ASN A 228 17.41 4.85 5.86
N PHE A 229 16.52 5.04 6.84
CA PHE A 229 15.12 5.30 6.57
C PHE A 229 14.52 6.25 7.59
N GLU A 230 13.38 6.78 7.23
CA GLU A 230 12.60 7.68 8.05
C GLU A 230 11.16 7.18 8.13
N LEU A 231 10.58 7.38 9.31
CA LEU A 231 9.23 7.03 9.68
C LEU A 231 8.49 8.32 10.01
N ALA A 232 7.29 8.49 9.46
CA ALA A 232 6.34 9.50 9.90
C ALA A 232 5.20 8.86 10.69
N PHE A 233 4.86 9.51 11.80
CA PHE A 233 3.84 9.08 12.74
C PHE A 233 2.58 9.91 12.53
N HIS A 234 1.51 9.26 12.06
CA HIS A 234 0.20 9.91 11.86
C HIS A 234 -0.80 9.36 12.89
N PRO A 235 -1.44 10.21 13.72
CA PRO A 235 -2.49 9.75 14.61
C PRO A 235 -3.60 9.06 13.80
N SER A 236 -3.88 7.79 14.08
CA SER A 236 -4.97 7.07 13.41
C SER A 236 -6.32 7.57 13.92
N GLU A 237 -7.18 8.04 13.02
CA GLU A 237 -8.57 8.38 13.34
C GLU A 237 -9.45 7.12 13.48
N ASN A 238 -9.07 6.02 12.83
CA ASN A 238 -9.88 4.82 12.66
C ASN A 238 -9.01 3.55 12.56
N SER A 239 -8.38 3.11 13.64
CA SER A 239 -7.95 1.70 13.77
C SER A 239 -7.62 1.38 15.22
N TRP A 240 -7.50 0.09 15.49
CA TRP A 240 -6.97 -0.50 16.71
C TRP A 240 -5.46 -0.23 16.90
N ALA A 241 -4.79 0.35 15.90
CA ALA A 241 -3.42 0.84 15.96
C ALA A 241 -3.38 2.30 16.43
N ILE A 242 -2.34 2.65 17.19
CA ILE A 242 -2.27 3.97 17.84
C ILE A 242 -1.74 5.03 16.86
N VAL A 243 -0.99 4.59 15.84
CA VAL A 243 -0.33 5.47 14.89
C VAL A 243 -0.15 4.76 13.55
N ASP A 244 -0.55 5.42 12.47
CA ASP A 244 -0.20 4.98 11.13
C ASP A 244 1.25 5.40 10.86
N ILE A 245 2.10 4.41 10.62
CA ILE A 245 3.52 4.63 10.31
C ILE A 245 3.66 4.61 8.79
N GLN A 246 4.10 5.72 8.23
CA GLN A 246 4.57 5.77 6.85
C GLN A 246 6.09 5.69 6.86
N ASP A 247 6.64 4.80 6.05
CA ASP A 247 8.08 4.60 5.94
C ASP A 247 8.59 4.98 4.56
N TRP A 248 9.81 5.51 4.55
CA TRP A 248 10.60 5.70 3.34
C TRP A 248 12.06 5.51 3.66
N GLY A 249 12.71 4.59 2.97
CA GLY A 249 14.16 4.52 3.03
C GLY A 249 14.78 3.36 2.30
N GLU A 250 16.10 3.38 2.37
CA GLU A 250 16.99 2.57 1.58
C GLU A 250 17.79 1.65 2.51
N ILE A 251 17.90 0.42 2.07
CA ILE A 251 18.80 -0.57 2.60
C ILE A 251 19.93 -0.74 1.59
N ARG A 252 21.19 -0.73 2.03
CA ARG A 252 22.34 -1.02 1.18
C ARG A 252 23.00 -2.35 1.49
N ARG A 253 23.23 -3.12 0.43
CA ARG A 253 24.00 -4.37 0.40
C ARG A 253 25.04 -4.30 -0.71
N GLY A 254 26.28 -4.00 -0.36
CA GLY A 254 27.37 -3.71 -1.29
C GLY A 254 27.02 -2.51 -2.16
N THR A 255 26.86 -2.75 -3.46
CA THR A 255 26.48 -1.71 -4.44
C THR A 255 24.98 -1.68 -4.74
N LYS A 256 24.17 -2.53 -4.11
CA LYS A 256 22.72 -2.57 -4.32
C LYS A 256 22.01 -1.76 -3.25
N THR A 257 21.04 -0.97 -3.68
CA THR A 257 20.04 -0.31 -2.84
C THR A 257 18.73 -1.08 -2.99
N GLU A 258 18.07 -1.37 -1.88
CA GLU A 258 16.76 -2.05 -1.80
C GLU A 258 15.81 -1.22 -0.93
N GLU A 259 14.51 -1.26 -1.23
CA GLU A 259 13.47 -0.61 -0.43
C GLU A 259 13.27 -1.37 0.89
N LEU A 260 13.11 -0.64 1.99
CA LEU A 260 12.72 -1.22 3.27
C LEU A 260 11.30 -1.77 3.16
N SER A 261 11.13 -3.09 3.25
CA SER A 261 9.80 -3.73 3.12
C SER A 261 9.22 -4.22 4.45
N ARG A 262 10.03 -4.23 5.53
CA ARG A 262 9.65 -4.73 6.85
C ARG A 262 10.37 -3.97 7.95
N TYR A 263 9.65 -3.67 9.02
CA TYR A 263 10.15 -3.02 10.22
C TYR A 263 9.32 -3.42 11.44
N PRO A 264 9.88 -3.35 12.66
CA PRO A 264 9.18 -3.75 13.88
C PRO A 264 8.20 -2.66 14.34
N VAL A 265 7.01 -2.63 13.74
CA VAL A 265 5.95 -1.63 13.99
C VAL A 265 5.72 -1.41 15.50
N ASP A 266 5.51 -2.49 16.26
CA ASP A 266 5.24 -2.45 17.70
C ASP A 266 6.33 -1.71 18.50
N ASP A 267 7.60 -1.83 18.09
CA ASP A 267 8.72 -1.18 18.78
C ASP A 267 8.73 0.33 18.53
N TYR A 268 8.38 0.75 17.31
CA TYR A 268 8.25 2.17 16.97
C TYR A 268 7.01 2.81 17.60
N GLU A 269 5.88 2.10 17.63
CA GLU A 269 4.70 2.55 18.36
C GLU A 269 5.03 2.79 19.84
N GLN A 270 5.81 1.89 20.45
CA GLN A 270 6.22 2.03 21.84
C GLN A 270 7.13 3.25 22.07
N LEU A 271 8.09 3.52 21.17
CA LEU A 271 8.90 4.74 21.26
C LEU A 271 8.03 6.00 21.10
N TYR A 272 7.05 5.97 20.21
CA TYR A 272 6.07 7.06 20.05
C TYR A 272 5.27 7.29 21.34
N LEU A 273 4.77 6.23 21.98
CA LEU A 273 4.06 6.32 23.26
C LEU A 273 4.94 6.87 24.39
N LEU A 274 6.16 6.34 24.54
CA LEU A 274 7.12 6.80 25.56
C LEU A 274 7.57 8.25 25.35
N SER A 275 7.46 8.75 24.12
CA SER A 275 7.67 10.16 23.78
C SER A 275 6.49 11.05 24.14
N ASN A 276 5.46 10.53 24.83
CA ASN A 276 4.16 11.18 25.01
C ASN A 276 3.55 11.62 23.67
N LYS A 277 3.61 10.75 22.66
CA LYS A 277 3.04 10.99 21.32
C LYS A 277 3.59 12.25 20.63
N SER A 278 4.81 12.67 21.00
CA SER A 278 5.40 13.93 20.53
C SER A 278 6.34 13.75 19.34
N ILE A 279 6.82 12.53 19.08
CA ILE A 279 7.60 12.22 17.87
C ILE A 279 6.68 12.32 16.65
N LYS A 280 7.02 13.18 15.69
CA LYS A 280 6.32 13.25 14.39
C LYS A 280 7.10 12.52 13.31
N LYS A 281 8.42 12.56 13.42
CA LYS A 281 9.35 11.93 12.47
C LYS A 281 10.46 11.23 13.24
N MET A 282 10.81 10.04 12.80
CA MET A 282 11.96 9.32 13.32
C MET A 282 12.83 8.84 12.18
N LYS A 283 14.13 9.10 12.26
CA LYS A 283 15.12 8.63 11.28
C LYS A 283 16.05 7.62 11.93
N ILE A 284 16.24 6.50 11.26
CA ILE A 284 17.13 5.43 11.69
C ILE A 284 18.32 5.39 10.75
N HIS A 285 19.52 5.44 11.33
CA HIS A 285 20.76 5.25 10.61
C HIS A 285 21.54 4.12 11.27
N MET A 286 21.70 3.01 10.55
CA MET A 286 22.52 1.89 10.99
C MET A 286 23.69 1.73 10.03
N ALA A 287 24.92 1.75 10.53
CA ALA A 287 26.12 1.53 9.74
C ALA A 287 27.24 0.96 10.61
N SER A 288 28.00 0.00 10.07
CA SER A 288 29.18 -0.58 10.76
C SER A 288 28.86 -1.12 12.16
N GLY A 289 27.70 -1.79 12.31
CA GLY A 289 27.25 -2.36 13.60
C GLY A 289 26.88 -1.33 14.66
N ASN A 290 26.61 -0.08 14.27
CA ASN A 290 26.09 0.95 15.16
C ASN A 290 24.75 1.46 14.62
N MET A 291 23.77 1.63 15.51
CA MET A 291 22.49 2.26 15.19
C MET A 291 22.37 3.59 15.90
N LYS A 292 21.90 4.60 15.18
CA LYS A 292 21.51 5.89 15.71
C LYS A 292 20.06 6.16 15.35
N VAL A 293 19.32 6.66 16.34
CA VAL A 293 17.92 7.03 16.22
C VAL A 293 17.82 8.54 16.37
N TYR A 294 17.19 9.19 15.41
CA TYR A 294 16.95 10.62 15.39
C TYR A 294 15.44 10.89 15.37
N ALA A 295 14.98 12.00 15.93
CA ALA A 295 13.61 12.47 15.80
C ALA A 295 13.52 13.98 15.59
N ASP A 296 12.34 14.50 15.26
CA ASP A 296 12.08 15.92 15.04
C ASP A 296 12.45 16.80 16.25
N GLN A 297 12.43 16.22 17.45
CA GLN A 297 13.02 16.79 18.66
C GLN A 297 13.84 15.72 19.41
N ALA A 298 14.77 16.14 20.27
CA ALA A 298 15.57 15.20 21.06
C ALA A 298 14.73 14.57 22.18
N PHE A 299 14.91 13.26 22.41
CA PHE A 299 14.41 12.56 23.58
C PHE A 299 15.58 11.85 24.28
N PRO A 300 16.40 12.57 25.07
CA PRO A 300 17.58 12.00 25.70
C PRO A 300 17.27 10.80 26.61
N ALA A 301 16.12 10.81 27.29
CA ALA A 301 15.67 9.70 28.12
C ALA A 301 15.38 8.42 27.32
N LEU A 302 15.15 8.54 26.01
CA LEU A 302 14.94 7.43 25.09
C LEU A 302 16.20 7.12 24.28
N GLY A 303 17.31 7.85 24.45
CA GLY A 303 18.48 7.70 23.59
C GLY A 303 18.27 8.19 22.14
N ILE A 304 17.27 9.05 21.91
CA ILE A 304 16.93 9.58 20.58
C ILE A 304 17.51 10.99 20.44
N GLU A 305 18.37 11.17 19.44
CA GLU A 305 18.97 12.47 19.11
C GLU A 305 18.00 13.32 18.28
N GLN A 306 18.20 14.64 18.24
CA GLN A 306 17.44 15.49 17.33
C GLN A 306 17.98 15.32 15.90
N ILE A 307 17.09 15.28 14.91
CA ILE A 307 17.45 15.46 13.50
C ILE A 307 18.05 16.86 13.37
N VAL A 308 19.36 16.93 13.14
CA VAL A 308 20.04 18.19 12.87
C VAL A 308 19.82 18.56 11.41
N PRO A 309 19.07 19.63 11.11
CA PRO A 309 18.80 20.01 9.73
C PRO A 309 20.13 20.30 9.02
N GLN A 310 20.39 19.65 7.89
CA GLN A 310 21.54 20.04 7.08
C GLN A 310 21.23 21.38 6.42
N ASN A 311 22.05 22.39 6.74
CA ASN A 311 22.01 23.66 6.02
C ASN A 311 22.70 23.49 4.68
N TYR A 312 21.92 23.18 3.66
CA TYR A 312 22.41 23.23 2.29
C TYR A 312 22.43 24.69 1.79
N SER A 313 23.54 25.10 1.20
CA SER A 313 23.68 26.38 0.51
C SER A 313 23.69 26.14 -0.99
N ILE A 314 22.81 26.83 -1.71
CA ILE A 314 22.64 26.73 -3.17
C ILE A 314 22.60 28.16 -3.73
N ALA A 315 23.31 28.41 -4.82
CA ALA A 315 23.18 29.68 -5.54
C ALA A 315 21.81 29.75 -6.24
N ASN A 316 21.14 30.90 -6.20
CA ASN A 316 19.79 31.06 -6.75
C ASN A 316 19.72 31.02 -8.28
N ASP A 317 20.86 30.97 -8.98
CA ASP A 317 21.00 30.80 -10.43
C ASP A 317 21.51 29.40 -10.84
N ASP A 318 21.85 28.52 -9.88
CA ASP A 318 22.30 27.15 -10.15
C ASP A 318 21.12 26.20 -10.37
N LEU A 319 20.52 26.30 -11.56
CA LEU A 319 19.37 25.49 -11.97
C LEU A 319 19.63 23.97 -11.87
N ALA A 320 20.85 23.51 -12.16
CA ALA A 320 21.16 22.08 -12.12
C ALA A 320 21.14 21.55 -10.68
N THR A 321 21.73 22.29 -9.73
CA THR A 321 21.67 21.92 -8.31
C THR A 321 20.26 22.04 -7.74
N ILE A 322 19.51 23.07 -8.12
CA ILE A 322 18.09 23.21 -7.73
C ILE A 322 17.27 22.01 -8.23
N CYS A 323 17.42 21.61 -9.49
CA CYS A 323 16.74 20.43 -10.02
C CYS A 323 17.19 19.15 -9.30
N LYS A 324 18.50 18.98 -9.08
CA LYS A 324 19.05 17.84 -8.33
C LYS A 324 18.44 17.72 -6.94
N PHE A 325 18.18 18.85 -6.28
CA PHE A 325 17.64 18.87 -4.93
C PHE A 325 16.15 18.55 -4.89
N ILE A 326 15.37 19.14 -5.81
CA ILE A 326 13.95 18.81 -5.97
C ILE A 326 13.78 17.33 -6.32
N GLU A 327 14.50 16.85 -7.34
CA GLU A 327 14.41 15.49 -7.85
C GLU A 327 15.01 14.43 -6.90
N SER A 328 15.59 14.84 -5.75
CA SER A 328 16.21 13.91 -4.80
C SER A 328 15.23 13.19 -3.88
N GLY A 329 13.97 13.66 -3.78
CA GLY A 329 13.00 13.16 -2.81
C GLY A 329 13.40 13.41 -1.34
N ASN A 330 14.48 14.14 -1.07
CA ASN A 330 14.92 14.45 0.28
C ASN A 330 14.34 15.79 0.74
N GLU A 331 13.60 15.78 1.85
CA GLU A 331 12.89 16.95 2.36
C GLU A 331 13.78 18.17 2.60
N GLU A 332 14.94 18.00 3.24
CA GLU A 332 15.85 19.10 3.53
C GLU A 332 16.42 19.73 2.26
N LYS A 333 16.77 18.92 1.26
CA LYS A 333 17.23 19.40 -0.05
C LYS A 333 16.11 20.11 -0.80
N ILE A 334 14.91 19.54 -0.82
CA ILE A 334 13.72 20.17 -1.41
C ILE A 334 13.50 21.54 -0.76
N ALA A 335 13.47 21.62 0.57
CA ALA A 335 13.28 22.86 1.31
C ALA A 335 14.36 23.91 0.99
N ALA A 336 15.63 23.49 0.90
CA ALA A 336 16.73 24.37 0.50
C ALA A 336 16.57 24.92 -0.92
N ALA A 337 16.13 24.09 -1.87
CA ALA A 337 15.84 24.52 -3.24
C ALA A 337 14.66 25.50 -3.29
N LEU A 338 13.55 25.18 -2.61
CA LEU A 338 12.35 26.02 -2.54
C LEU A 338 12.58 27.38 -1.91
N LYS A 339 13.57 27.49 -1.03
CA LYS A 339 13.98 28.75 -0.39
C LYS A 339 14.67 29.71 -1.37
N VAL A 340 15.51 29.20 -2.27
CA VAL A 340 16.32 30.06 -3.17
C VAL A 340 15.60 30.41 -4.48
N ILE A 341 14.62 29.60 -4.90
CA ILE A 341 13.86 29.80 -6.14
C ILE A 341 13.21 31.20 -6.22
N PRO A 342 12.52 31.72 -5.19
CA PRO A 342 11.87 33.03 -5.24
C PRO A 342 12.84 34.21 -5.39
N GLU A 343 14.13 34.02 -5.13
CA GLU A 343 15.13 35.09 -5.19
C GLU A 343 15.55 35.43 -6.64
N ASN A 344 15.21 34.58 -7.62
CA ASN A 344 15.53 34.77 -9.03
C ASN A 344 14.35 34.40 -9.94
N GLU A 345 13.74 35.40 -10.58
CA GLU A 345 12.55 35.21 -11.42
C GLU A 345 12.79 34.30 -12.65
N THR A 346 13.99 34.34 -13.21
CA THR A 346 14.36 33.47 -14.35
C THR A 346 14.44 32.02 -13.90
N THR A 347 15.06 31.78 -12.74
CA THR A 347 15.12 30.45 -12.12
C THR A 347 13.73 29.95 -11.79
N LYS A 348 12.91 30.79 -11.13
CA LYS A 348 11.52 30.47 -10.80
C LYS A 348 10.71 30.07 -12.03
N THR A 349 10.73 30.87 -13.09
CA THR A 349 10.00 30.56 -14.34
C THR A 349 10.43 29.22 -14.92
N ARG A 350 11.73 28.90 -14.90
CA ARG A 350 12.28 27.63 -15.41
C ARG A 350 11.84 26.44 -14.56
N VAL A 351 11.87 26.57 -13.23
CA VAL A 351 11.46 25.52 -12.31
C VAL A 351 9.96 25.30 -12.34
N GLU A 352 9.16 26.37 -12.40
CA GLU A 352 7.70 26.29 -12.57
C GLU A 352 7.33 25.56 -13.86
N LYS A 353 7.95 25.95 -14.98
CA LYS A 353 7.73 25.28 -16.27
C LYS A 353 8.08 23.79 -16.23
N ARG A 354 9.02 23.37 -15.39
CA ARG A 354 9.47 21.98 -15.30
C ARG A 354 8.56 21.12 -14.42
N TYR A 355 8.19 21.61 -13.23
CA TYR A 355 7.54 20.77 -12.20
C TYR A 355 6.10 21.16 -11.87
N LEU A 356 5.68 22.41 -12.07
CA LEU A 356 4.44 22.91 -11.46
C LEU A 356 3.19 22.16 -11.92
N ASN A 357 3.08 21.83 -13.21
CA ASN A 357 1.93 21.08 -13.70
C ASN A 357 1.88 19.65 -13.14
N PHE A 358 3.04 19.03 -12.87
CA PHE A 358 3.07 17.72 -12.21
C PHE A 358 2.64 17.83 -10.75
N VAL A 359 3.11 18.85 -10.02
CA VAL A 359 2.70 19.11 -8.64
C VAL A 359 1.19 19.30 -8.54
N ARG A 360 0.61 20.10 -9.44
CA ARG A 360 -0.84 20.34 -9.50
C ARG A 360 -1.63 19.07 -9.81
N ALA A 361 -1.14 18.24 -10.73
CA ALA A 361 -1.79 16.98 -11.09
C ALA A 361 -1.71 15.95 -9.96
N TYR A 362 -0.54 15.80 -9.34
CA TYR A 362 -0.30 14.87 -8.23
C TYR A 362 -1.16 15.22 -7.01
N LEU A 363 -1.34 16.52 -6.73
CA LEU A 363 -2.16 17.00 -5.62
C LEU A 363 -3.65 17.17 -5.97
N GLU A 364 -4.02 16.96 -7.24
CA GLU A 364 -5.37 17.27 -7.77
C GLU A 364 -5.84 18.69 -7.41
N ASN A 365 -4.91 19.65 -7.47
CA ASN A 365 -5.15 21.03 -7.04
C ASN A 365 -4.51 22.03 -8.01
N GLU A 366 -5.34 22.70 -8.82
CA GLU A 366 -4.88 23.70 -9.78
C GLU A 366 -4.23 24.94 -9.13
N GLN A 367 -4.57 25.23 -7.88
CA GLN A 367 -4.01 26.35 -7.13
C GLN A 367 -2.67 26.00 -6.44
N ALA A 368 -2.22 24.74 -6.54
CA ALA A 368 -0.93 24.35 -6.00
C ALA A 368 0.22 25.14 -6.66
N THR A 369 1.25 25.38 -5.87
CA THR A 369 2.45 26.15 -6.17
C THR A 369 3.69 25.27 -5.99
N LEU A 370 4.88 25.79 -6.32
CA LEU A 370 6.13 25.07 -6.05
C LEU A 370 6.36 24.82 -4.55
N GLN A 371 5.78 25.63 -3.66
CA GLN A 371 5.91 25.43 -2.21
C GLN A 371 5.14 24.20 -1.71
N ASP A 372 4.25 23.65 -2.53
CA ASP A 372 3.49 22.44 -2.22
C ASP A 372 4.22 21.16 -2.66
N ILE A 373 5.46 21.26 -3.15
CA ILE A 373 6.29 20.08 -3.46
C ILE A 373 6.53 19.27 -2.19
N ARG A 374 6.27 17.97 -2.27
CA ARG A 374 6.49 17.02 -1.17
C ARG A 374 7.49 15.92 -1.55
N PRO A 375 8.28 15.39 -0.60
CA PRO A 375 9.25 14.31 -0.83
C PRO A 375 8.70 13.13 -1.64
N GLU A 376 7.49 12.66 -1.32
CA GLU A 376 6.85 11.49 -1.93
C GLU A 376 6.64 11.62 -3.45
N MET A 377 6.45 12.86 -3.96
CA MET A 377 6.31 13.15 -5.39
C MET A 377 7.58 12.83 -6.18
N PHE A 378 8.74 12.84 -5.52
CA PHE A 378 10.05 12.60 -6.11
C PHE A 378 10.73 11.38 -5.48
N SER A 379 9.94 10.49 -4.87
CA SER A 379 10.41 9.23 -4.29
C SER A 379 10.98 8.28 -5.35
N GLU A 380 11.76 7.31 -4.91
CA GLU A 380 12.26 6.25 -5.79
C GLU A 380 11.12 5.45 -6.44
N LYS A 381 9.99 5.24 -5.73
CA LYS A 381 8.79 4.63 -6.30
C LYS A 381 8.24 5.43 -7.48
N THR A 382 8.09 6.75 -7.33
CA THR A 382 7.62 7.62 -8.42
C THR A 382 8.60 7.61 -9.58
N ARG A 383 9.90 7.73 -9.30
CA ARG A 383 10.96 7.58 -10.29
C ARG A 383 10.84 6.25 -11.02
N ASN A 384 10.61 5.14 -10.32
CA ASN A 384 10.58 3.81 -10.90
C ASN A 384 9.38 3.62 -11.84
N ILE A 385 8.21 4.16 -11.48
CA ILE A 385 7.03 4.17 -12.33
C ILE A 385 7.28 4.99 -13.61
N CYS A 386 7.96 6.14 -13.51
CA CYS A 386 8.19 7.04 -14.63
C CYS A 386 9.42 6.72 -15.50
N LEU A 387 10.43 6.03 -14.97
CA LEU A 387 11.74 5.84 -15.61
C LEU A 387 12.04 4.38 -15.97
N ASP A 388 11.69 3.45 -15.10
CA ASP A 388 12.51 2.25 -14.91
C ASP A 388 12.17 1.07 -15.85
N HIS A 389 13.03 0.06 -15.83
CA HIS A 389 13.11 -1.10 -16.72
C HIS A 389 12.05 -2.20 -16.46
N ARG A 390 10.94 -1.87 -15.79
CA ARG A 390 9.81 -2.81 -15.70
C ARG A 390 9.24 -3.06 -17.12
N PRO A 391 8.62 -4.22 -17.41
CA PRO A 391 8.00 -4.51 -18.70
C PRO A 391 6.79 -3.60 -19.04
N ASP A 392 6.67 -2.44 -18.37
CA ASP A 392 5.54 -1.53 -18.37
C ASP A 392 5.70 -0.42 -19.41
N ILE A 393 6.94 -0.01 -19.73
CA ILE A 393 7.23 0.97 -20.79
C ILE A 393 8.43 0.47 -21.60
N ASP A 394 8.16 -0.11 -22.76
CA ASP A 394 9.17 -0.59 -23.72
C ASP A 394 9.21 0.31 -24.97
N LYS A 395 10.05 -0.05 -25.94
CA LYS A 395 10.29 0.68 -27.18
C LYS A 395 9.03 0.90 -28.03
N ASP A 396 8.05 0.00 -27.96
CA ASP A 396 6.87 -0.02 -28.81
C ASP A 396 5.54 -0.28 -28.08
N TYR A 397 5.55 -0.42 -26.75
CA TYR A 397 4.31 -0.55 -25.99
C TYR A 397 4.37 0.07 -24.59
N ILE A 398 3.19 0.42 -24.06
CA ILE A 398 2.96 0.79 -22.66
C ILE A 398 1.96 -0.21 -22.06
N ASN A 399 2.28 -0.78 -20.90
CA ASN A 399 1.47 -1.80 -20.25
C ASN A 399 0.99 -1.31 -18.88
N PHE A 400 -0.33 -1.14 -18.78
CA PHE A 400 -1.04 -0.86 -17.54
C PHE A 400 -1.79 -2.09 -17.01
N GLY A 401 -1.63 -3.24 -17.65
CA GLY A 401 -2.28 -4.47 -17.24
C GLY A 401 -1.87 -4.87 -15.81
N TYR A 402 -2.86 -5.25 -15.00
CA TYR A 402 -2.70 -5.65 -13.60
C TYR A 402 -2.07 -4.57 -12.70
N LYS A 403 -2.11 -3.29 -13.10
CA LYS A 403 -1.61 -2.19 -12.29
C LYS A 403 -2.68 -1.62 -11.38
N TYR A 404 -2.24 -1.14 -10.22
CA TYR A 404 -3.09 -0.35 -9.34
C TYR A 404 -3.45 0.99 -9.99
N GLU A 405 -4.64 1.50 -9.70
CA GLU A 405 -5.15 2.79 -10.18
C GLU A 405 -4.15 3.92 -9.91
N ALA A 406 -3.57 3.97 -8.70
CA ALA A 406 -2.62 5.00 -8.30
C ALA A 406 -1.33 5.00 -9.14
N GLU A 407 -0.81 3.83 -9.55
CA GLU A 407 0.41 3.75 -10.37
C GLU A 407 0.13 4.22 -11.80
N SER A 408 -1.02 3.82 -12.34
CA SER A 408 -1.44 4.20 -13.69
C SER A 408 -1.71 5.71 -13.77
N LYS A 409 -2.42 6.24 -12.77
CA LYS A 409 -2.65 7.68 -12.61
C LYS A 409 -1.36 8.46 -12.54
N LEU A 410 -0.39 8.02 -11.73
CA LEU A 410 0.89 8.71 -11.59
C LEU A 410 1.63 8.84 -12.94
N LEU A 411 1.65 7.77 -13.74
CA LEU A 411 2.27 7.80 -15.06
C LEU A 411 1.52 8.75 -16.01
N ILE A 412 0.18 8.69 -16.03
CA ILE A 412 -0.66 9.55 -16.86
C ILE A 412 -0.48 11.02 -16.47
N ASP A 413 -0.49 11.35 -15.18
CA ASP A 413 -0.30 12.71 -14.68
C ASP A 413 1.11 13.22 -14.98
N PHE A 414 2.13 12.38 -14.84
CA PHE A 414 3.52 12.74 -15.18
C PHE A 414 3.67 13.08 -16.67
N VAL A 415 3.17 12.21 -17.55
CA VAL A 415 3.26 12.39 -19.00
C VAL A 415 2.35 13.53 -19.47
N GLY A 416 1.16 13.65 -18.91
CA GLY A 416 0.23 14.73 -19.17
C GLY A 416 0.80 16.09 -18.74
N ALA A 417 1.45 16.16 -17.58
CA ALA A 417 2.12 17.38 -17.11
C ALA A 417 3.26 17.78 -18.04
N MET A 418 4.04 16.81 -18.51
CA MET A 418 5.07 17.04 -19.53
C MET A 418 4.49 17.69 -20.78
N VAL A 419 3.31 17.24 -21.26
CA VAL A 419 2.63 17.86 -22.41
C VAL A 419 2.13 19.26 -22.09
N LYS A 420 1.44 19.43 -20.96
CA LYS A 420 0.86 20.71 -20.51
C LYS A 420 1.89 21.83 -20.38
N ASN A 421 3.15 21.49 -20.11
CA ASN A 421 4.26 22.44 -20.05
C ASN A 421 4.59 23.11 -21.41
N TYR A 422 4.15 22.52 -22.53
CA TYR A 422 4.47 23.00 -23.89
C TYR A 422 3.28 23.15 -24.81
N VAL A 423 2.16 22.49 -24.51
CA VAL A 423 0.98 22.43 -25.37
C VAL A 423 -0.23 22.88 -24.56
N ASP A 424 -0.89 23.92 -25.06
CA ASP A 424 -2.24 24.28 -24.65
C ASP A 424 -3.21 23.35 -25.39
N ILE A 425 -3.71 22.34 -24.67
CA ILE A 425 -4.55 21.31 -25.26
C ILE A 425 -5.92 21.85 -25.68
N ASP A 426 -6.44 22.85 -24.97
CA ASP A 426 -7.73 23.46 -25.30
C ASP A 426 -7.59 24.30 -26.57
N GLN A 427 -6.50 25.03 -26.73
CA GLN A 427 -6.20 25.73 -27.98
C GLN A 427 -6.03 24.75 -29.16
N TYR A 428 -5.34 23.62 -28.96
CA TYR A 428 -5.20 22.60 -30.00
C TYR A 428 -6.56 22.03 -30.43
N ILE A 429 -7.43 21.70 -29.47
CA ILE A 429 -8.78 21.20 -29.72
C ILE A 429 -9.61 22.24 -30.49
N GLN A 430 -9.56 23.51 -30.07
CA GLN A 430 -10.28 24.60 -30.73
C GLN A 430 -9.84 24.75 -32.19
N GLU A 431 -8.54 24.86 -32.45
CA GLU A 431 -8.02 25.00 -33.82
C GLU A 431 -8.33 23.77 -34.69
N HIS A 432 -8.39 22.58 -34.11
CA HIS A 432 -8.78 21.37 -34.83
C HIS A 432 -10.26 21.39 -35.21
N ASP A 433 -11.14 21.84 -34.32
CA ASP A 433 -12.57 22.00 -34.56
C ASP A 433 -12.84 23.05 -35.64
N GLU A 434 -12.17 24.20 -35.61
CA GLU A 434 -12.28 25.26 -36.62
C GLU A 434 -11.94 24.75 -38.04
N LEU A 435 -10.83 24.00 -38.19
CA LEU A 435 -10.46 23.41 -39.48
C LEU A 435 -11.52 22.45 -40.03
N TYR A 436 -12.18 21.71 -39.13
CA TYR A 436 -13.23 20.78 -39.52
C TYR A 436 -14.51 21.51 -39.95
N GLU A 437 -14.96 22.53 -39.21
CA GLU A 437 -16.15 23.32 -39.57
C GLU A 437 -16.00 24.00 -40.94
N GLU A 438 -14.79 24.43 -41.26
CA GLU A 438 -14.44 25.03 -42.55
C GLU A 438 -14.32 24.00 -43.70
N ASN A 439 -14.53 22.70 -43.43
CA ASN A 439 -14.31 21.59 -44.38
C ASN A 439 -12.92 21.63 -45.03
N MET A 440 -11.89 22.01 -44.27
CA MET A 440 -10.53 22.13 -44.79
C MET A 440 -9.96 20.77 -45.19
N HIS A 441 -9.04 20.80 -46.17
CA HIS A 441 -8.38 19.58 -46.66
C HIS A 441 -7.55 18.90 -45.57
N GLU A 442 -7.39 17.57 -45.67
CA GLU A 442 -6.58 16.71 -44.79
C GLU A 442 -5.17 17.27 -44.50
N ARG A 443 -4.56 17.95 -45.48
CA ARG A 443 -3.25 18.62 -45.33
C ARG A 443 -3.23 19.71 -44.25
N ALA A 444 -4.35 20.39 -44.01
CA ALA A 444 -4.45 21.42 -42.97
C ALA A 444 -4.42 20.80 -41.56
N HIS A 445 -5.15 19.69 -41.36
CA HIS A 445 -5.10 18.91 -40.12
C HIS A 445 -3.70 18.33 -39.88
N GLU A 446 -3.05 17.83 -40.93
CA GLU A 446 -1.66 17.36 -40.85
C GLU A 446 -0.69 18.48 -40.44
N ALA A 447 -0.83 19.67 -41.02
CA ALA A 447 0.00 20.83 -40.69
C ALA A 447 -0.20 21.28 -39.23
N LEU A 448 -1.45 21.28 -38.75
CA LEU A 448 -1.79 21.58 -37.36
C LEU A 448 -1.11 20.60 -36.40
N TYR A 449 -1.30 19.28 -36.62
CA TYR A 449 -0.67 18.24 -35.82
C TYR A 449 0.87 18.35 -35.83
N LYS A 450 1.49 18.57 -37.00
CA LYS A 450 2.94 18.72 -37.13
C LYS A 450 3.46 19.93 -36.34
N ARG A 451 2.72 21.04 -36.29
CA ARG A 451 3.09 22.23 -35.52
C ARG A 451 3.15 21.93 -34.03
N TRP A 452 2.06 21.41 -33.45
CA TRP A 452 1.96 21.14 -32.01
C TRP A 452 2.88 20.00 -31.57
N SER A 453 2.99 18.93 -32.36
CA SER A 453 3.93 17.83 -32.06
C SER A 453 5.40 18.27 -32.10
N GLN A 454 5.79 19.16 -33.02
CA GLN A 454 7.14 19.74 -33.05
C GLN A 454 7.40 20.67 -31.86
N GLN A 455 6.41 21.47 -31.46
CA GLN A 455 6.49 22.32 -30.27
C GLN A 455 6.74 21.48 -29.01
N LEU A 456 5.98 20.40 -28.82
CA LEU A 456 6.20 19.46 -27.72
C LEU A 456 7.60 18.84 -27.76
N LYS A 457 8.01 18.26 -28.89
CA LYS A 457 9.32 17.59 -29.04
C LYS A 457 10.50 18.54 -28.77
N ARG A 458 10.43 19.79 -29.27
CA ARG A 458 11.46 20.81 -29.01
C ARG A 458 11.50 21.21 -27.55
N GLY A 459 10.34 21.44 -26.95
CA GLY A 459 10.22 21.81 -25.54
C GLY A 459 10.82 20.75 -24.61
N ILE A 460 10.48 19.48 -24.81
CA ILE A 460 11.05 18.37 -24.02
C ILE A 460 12.57 18.27 -24.23
N ALA A 461 13.06 18.43 -25.47
CA ALA A 461 14.49 18.39 -25.77
C ALA A 461 15.30 19.52 -25.12
N GLU A 462 14.68 20.69 -24.90
CA GLU A 462 15.29 21.79 -24.15
C GLU A 462 15.33 21.50 -22.64
N GLU A 463 14.27 20.95 -22.07
CA GLU A 463 14.24 20.60 -20.64
C GLU A 463 15.25 19.54 -20.24
N ILE A 464 15.44 18.55 -21.11
CA ILE A 464 16.42 17.50 -20.92
C ILE A 464 17.83 18.10 -20.68
N LYS A 465 18.12 19.30 -21.23
CA LYS A 465 19.42 19.95 -21.10
C LYS A 465 19.60 20.67 -19.75
N LEU A 466 18.52 20.99 -19.03
CA LEU A 466 18.62 21.71 -17.75
C LEU A 466 19.33 20.88 -16.69
N TYR A 467 18.97 19.60 -16.58
CA TYR A 467 19.63 18.66 -15.69
C TYR A 467 19.65 17.25 -16.32
N PRO A 468 20.61 16.96 -17.22
CA PRO A 468 20.60 15.74 -18.04
C PRO A 468 20.67 14.43 -17.25
N GLU A 469 21.27 14.47 -16.06
CA GLU A 469 21.45 13.34 -15.16
C GLU A 469 20.24 13.11 -14.24
N GLY A 470 19.34 14.08 -14.12
CA GLY A 470 18.11 13.98 -13.33
C GLY A 470 17.14 12.95 -13.89
N TRP A 471 16.43 12.25 -13.00
CA TRP A 471 15.51 11.19 -13.41
C TRP A 471 14.37 11.74 -14.28
N TYR A 472 13.91 12.97 -14.04
CA TYR A 472 12.91 13.63 -14.91
C TYR A 472 13.40 13.72 -16.35
N SER A 473 14.64 14.18 -16.54
CA SER A 473 15.26 14.30 -17.87
C SER A 473 15.49 12.93 -18.50
N GLN A 474 15.84 11.92 -17.71
CA GLN A 474 16.00 10.55 -18.22
C GLN A 474 14.64 9.96 -18.66
N SER A 475 13.56 10.18 -17.91
CA SER A 475 12.21 9.76 -18.29
C SER A 475 11.77 10.46 -19.57
N TYR A 476 11.98 11.77 -19.69
CA TYR A 476 11.69 12.53 -20.90
C TYR A 476 12.49 12.02 -22.12
N LYS A 477 13.79 11.70 -21.93
CA LYS A 477 14.62 11.07 -22.98
C LYS A 477 14.05 9.73 -23.43
N LYS A 478 13.54 8.91 -22.49
CA LYS A 478 12.92 7.61 -22.79
C LYS A 478 11.62 7.82 -23.57
N LEU A 479 10.71 8.64 -23.05
CA LEU A 479 9.41 8.94 -23.65
C LEU A 479 9.50 9.54 -25.06
N LEU A 480 10.52 10.35 -25.35
CA LEU A 480 10.76 10.89 -26.70
C LEU A 480 11.24 9.85 -27.73
N LYS A 481 11.82 8.73 -27.26
CA LYS A 481 12.39 7.69 -28.11
C LYS A 481 11.44 6.52 -28.35
N ILE A 482 10.33 6.46 -27.62
CA ILE A 482 9.31 5.42 -27.80
C ILE A 482 8.69 5.57 -29.19
N GLY A 483 8.62 4.47 -29.93
CA GLY A 483 7.86 4.34 -31.17
C GLY A 483 6.60 3.53 -30.90
N LEU A 484 5.65 4.15 -30.22
CA LEU A 484 4.52 3.47 -29.60
C LEU A 484 3.63 2.79 -30.65
N ARG A 485 3.29 1.53 -30.42
CA ARG A 485 2.40 0.74 -31.27
C ARG A 485 1.25 0.12 -30.48
N LYS A 486 1.47 -0.20 -29.20
CA LYS A 486 0.47 -0.90 -28.38
C LYS A 486 0.31 -0.28 -27.00
N ILE A 487 -0.93 -0.22 -26.49
CA ILE A 487 -1.23 0.00 -25.08
C ILE A 487 -2.00 -1.22 -24.58
N LEU A 488 -1.55 -1.78 -23.46
CA LEU A 488 -2.21 -2.90 -22.79
C LEU A 488 -2.92 -2.37 -21.55
N THR A 489 -4.21 -2.66 -21.40
CA THR A 489 -5.02 -2.22 -20.26
C THR A 489 -5.74 -3.41 -19.61
N ASP A 490 -5.11 -4.57 -19.51
CA ASP A 490 -5.77 -5.78 -18.99
C ASP A 490 -6.06 -5.67 -17.48
N LYS A 491 -7.32 -5.83 -17.06
CA LYS A 491 -7.77 -5.74 -15.66
C LYS A 491 -7.33 -4.48 -14.93
N SER A 492 -7.54 -3.31 -15.52
CA SER A 492 -6.91 -2.08 -15.03
C SER A 492 -7.87 -0.90 -14.89
N SER A 493 -7.93 -0.24 -13.72
CA SER A 493 -8.94 0.78 -13.39
C SER A 493 -8.39 2.20 -13.42
N PHE A 494 -8.35 2.86 -14.58
CA PHE A 494 -7.65 4.16 -14.59
C PHE A 494 -7.99 5.14 -15.74
N PHE A 495 -9.13 5.05 -16.43
CA PHE A 495 -9.50 6.10 -17.39
C PHE A 495 -10.86 6.69 -17.04
N ASP A 496 -11.00 7.18 -15.81
CA ASP A 496 -12.09 8.07 -15.47
C ASP A 496 -11.55 9.49 -15.47
N LYS A 497 -12.04 10.33 -16.38
CA LYS A 497 -11.59 11.72 -16.53
C LYS A 497 -11.82 12.54 -15.27
N GLU A 498 -12.83 12.22 -14.47
CA GLU A 498 -13.06 12.91 -13.19
C GLU A 498 -11.91 12.69 -12.20
N ARG A 499 -11.15 11.61 -12.36
CA ARG A 499 -10.00 11.24 -11.52
C ARG A 499 -8.65 11.56 -12.18
N MET A 500 -8.66 12.00 -13.43
CA MET A 500 -7.46 12.17 -14.27
C MET A 500 -7.44 13.52 -14.98
N PRO A 501 -7.02 14.59 -14.30
CA PRO A 501 -7.12 15.96 -14.81
C PRO A 501 -6.29 16.19 -16.08
N LEU A 502 -5.24 15.41 -16.31
CA LEU A 502 -4.32 15.55 -17.45
C LEU A 502 -4.49 14.46 -18.52
N LEU A 503 -5.64 13.79 -18.55
CA LEU A 503 -5.88 12.69 -19.48
C LEU A 503 -5.89 13.14 -20.95
N ARG A 504 -6.39 14.34 -21.25
CA ARG A 504 -6.38 14.90 -22.62
C ARG A 504 -4.96 15.13 -23.12
N GLU A 505 -4.12 15.72 -22.26
CA GLU A 505 -2.70 15.94 -22.51
C GLU A 505 -1.95 14.62 -22.71
N TYR A 506 -2.26 13.60 -21.90
CA TYR A 506 -1.74 12.25 -22.08
C TYR A 506 -2.15 11.63 -23.43
N MET A 507 -3.43 11.73 -23.81
CA MET A 507 -3.90 11.25 -25.13
C MET A 507 -3.20 11.96 -26.29
N PHE A 508 -2.91 13.26 -26.15
CA PHE A 508 -2.10 13.98 -27.13
C PHE A 508 -0.68 13.44 -27.19
N TYR A 509 -0.03 13.15 -26.06
CA TYR A 509 1.29 12.49 -26.05
C TYR A 509 1.26 11.16 -26.82
N LEU A 510 0.26 10.30 -26.58
CA LEU A 510 0.14 9.04 -27.29
C LEU A 510 0.11 9.24 -28.81
N SER A 511 -0.64 10.22 -29.29
CA SER A 511 -0.68 10.56 -30.72
C SER A 511 0.69 10.97 -31.27
N VAL A 512 1.53 11.62 -30.46
CA VAL A 512 2.89 12.05 -30.83
C VAL A 512 3.91 10.91 -30.77
N ALA A 513 3.78 10.03 -29.77
CA ALA A 513 4.65 8.88 -29.53
C ALA A 513 4.46 7.78 -30.60
N VAL A 514 3.25 7.68 -31.15
CA VAL A 514 2.91 6.73 -32.22
C VAL A 514 3.53 7.14 -33.56
N GLY A 515 3.57 8.44 -33.85
CA GLY A 515 4.11 8.97 -35.10
C GLY A 515 3.30 8.51 -36.33
N GLU A 516 3.94 7.78 -37.24
CA GLU A 516 3.33 7.31 -38.50
C GLU A 516 2.71 5.91 -38.39
N TYR A 517 2.73 5.30 -37.21
CA TYR A 517 2.12 4.00 -36.98
C TYR A 517 0.64 4.12 -36.61
N GLN A 518 -0.08 3.00 -36.62
CA GLN A 518 -1.39 2.91 -35.99
C GLN A 518 -1.22 2.42 -34.55
N LEU A 519 -1.79 3.15 -33.59
CA LEU A 519 -1.85 2.72 -32.20
C LEU A 519 -2.89 1.61 -32.06
N HIS A 520 -2.53 0.54 -31.34
CA HIS A 520 -3.45 -0.51 -30.93
C HIS A 520 -3.69 -0.43 -29.42
N ILE A 521 -4.95 -0.31 -29.00
CA ILE A 521 -5.36 -0.33 -27.59
C ILE A 521 -6.03 -1.69 -27.34
N ASP A 522 -5.43 -2.48 -26.47
CA ASP A 522 -5.91 -3.82 -26.09
C ASP A 522 -6.58 -3.73 -24.71
N ALA A 523 -7.91 -3.84 -24.70
CA ALA A 523 -8.76 -3.62 -23.53
C ALA A 523 -9.47 -4.92 -23.09
N TYR A 524 -8.84 -5.64 -22.16
CA TYR A 524 -9.46 -6.79 -21.50
C TYR A 524 -10.04 -6.40 -20.14
N ASN A 525 -11.14 -5.63 -20.14
CA ASN A 525 -11.76 -5.07 -18.92
C ASN A 525 -13.27 -5.24 -18.85
N SER A 526 -13.80 -5.24 -17.62
CA SER A 526 -15.24 -5.22 -17.33
C SER A 526 -15.87 -3.82 -17.36
N TYR A 527 -15.10 -2.76 -17.66
CA TYR A 527 -15.58 -1.39 -17.86
C TYR A 527 -14.70 -0.68 -18.91
N MET A 528 -15.30 0.28 -19.61
CA MET A 528 -14.59 1.07 -20.63
C MET A 528 -13.86 2.28 -20.02
N HIS A 529 -12.78 2.64 -20.69
CA HIS A 529 -11.93 3.79 -20.45
C HIS A 529 -12.41 5.05 -21.19
N ASP A 530 -12.40 6.22 -20.54
CA ASP A 530 -12.57 7.51 -21.22
C ASP A 530 -11.35 7.79 -22.11
N LEU A 531 -11.58 7.81 -23.43
CA LEU A 531 -10.55 8.09 -24.42
C LEU A 531 -10.42 9.58 -24.74
N THR A 532 -11.30 10.43 -24.20
CA THR A 532 -11.41 11.86 -24.46
C THR A 532 -11.64 12.22 -25.93
N GLU A 533 -12.07 13.45 -26.19
CA GLU A 533 -12.24 13.96 -27.56
C GLU A 533 -10.93 13.93 -28.39
N VAL A 534 -9.77 13.97 -27.73
CA VAL A 534 -8.45 13.95 -28.36
C VAL A 534 -8.20 12.64 -29.11
N PHE A 535 -8.85 11.53 -28.72
CA PHE A 535 -8.80 10.25 -29.45
C PHE A 535 -9.08 10.41 -30.95
N TRP A 536 -10.06 11.25 -31.29
CA TRP A 536 -10.46 11.48 -32.66
C TRP A 536 -9.53 12.39 -33.44
N MET A 537 -8.61 13.08 -32.76
CA MET A 537 -7.66 14.04 -33.33
C MET A 537 -6.30 13.42 -33.64
N PHE A 538 -6.13 12.12 -33.40
CA PHE A 538 -4.92 11.39 -33.78
C PHE A 538 -4.68 11.48 -35.28
N TYR A 539 -3.41 11.59 -35.66
CA TYR A 539 -2.99 11.59 -37.07
C TYR A 539 -3.47 10.33 -37.80
N ILE A 540 -3.30 9.16 -37.18
CA ILE A 540 -3.89 7.90 -37.60
C ILE A 540 -4.82 7.42 -36.50
N THR A 541 -6.08 7.17 -36.85
CA THR A 541 -7.09 6.76 -35.87
C THR A 541 -6.67 5.44 -35.20
N PRO A 542 -6.60 5.39 -33.86
CA PRO A 542 -6.22 4.17 -33.16
C PRO A 542 -7.19 3.02 -33.43
N GLN A 543 -6.66 1.80 -33.41
CA GLN A 543 -7.43 0.57 -33.36
C GLN A 543 -7.66 0.18 -31.90
N ILE A 544 -8.87 -0.29 -31.58
CA ILE A 544 -9.19 -0.83 -30.25
C ILE A 544 -9.66 -2.27 -30.42
N THR A 545 -9.11 -3.17 -29.62
CA THR A 545 -9.66 -4.50 -29.40
C THR A 545 -10.17 -4.56 -27.97
N TRP A 546 -11.38 -5.07 -27.79
CA TRP A 546 -12.00 -5.18 -26.48
C TRP A 546 -12.58 -6.56 -26.26
N PHE A 547 -12.64 -6.98 -25.00
CA PHE A 547 -13.31 -8.20 -24.57
C PHE A 547 -14.26 -7.86 -23.42
N GLN A 548 -15.44 -8.50 -23.40
CA GLN A 548 -16.46 -8.38 -22.34
C GLN A 548 -17.16 -7.01 -22.22
N THR A 549 -16.58 -5.90 -22.68
CA THR A 549 -17.23 -4.58 -22.65
C THR A 549 -17.14 -3.81 -23.95
N THR A 550 -18.25 -3.20 -24.36
CA THR A 550 -18.28 -2.33 -25.55
C THR A 550 -17.63 -0.98 -25.24
N PRO A 551 -16.72 -0.49 -26.10
CA PRO A 551 -16.18 0.84 -25.99
C PRO A 551 -17.25 1.93 -26.03
N ALA A 552 -17.35 2.70 -24.95
CA ALA A 552 -17.89 4.05 -24.95
C ALA A 552 -16.91 4.97 -25.69
N TYR A 553 -17.28 5.36 -26.90
CA TYR A 553 -16.52 6.34 -27.66
C TYR A 553 -16.98 7.76 -27.29
N PRO A 554 -16.05 8.74 -27.19
CA PRO A 554 -16.45 10.12 -27.07
C PRO A 554 -17.26 10.53 -28.30
N PRO A 555 -18.28 11.41 -28.16
CA PRO A 555 -19.13 11.80 -29.27
C PRO A 555 -18.31 12.20 -30.50
N ILE A 556 -18.58 11.51 -31.60
CA ILE A 556 -17.87 11.74 -32.86
C ILE A 556 -18.38 13.05 -33.46
N ARG A 557 -17.58 14.12 -33.36
CA ARG A 557 -17.86 15.39 -34.05
C ARG A 557 -17.53 15.35 -35.54
N TYR A 558 -16.79 14.33 -35.99
CA TYR A 558 -16.18 14.27 -37.32
C TYR A 558 -16.68 13.10 -38.17
N LYS A 559 -16.90 13.26 -39.48
CA LYS A 559 -17.17 12.11 -40.36
C LYS A 559 -15.93 11.22 -40.52
N LYS A 560 -15.73 10.26 -39.60
CA LYS A 560 -14.78 9.16 -39.78
C LYS A 560 -15.51 7.87 -40.16
N ARG A 561 -14.92 7.07 -41.05
CA ARG A 561 -15.37 5.70 -41.31
C ARG A 561 -14.72 4.79 -40.27
N ALA A 562 -15.49 4.34 -39.29
CA ALA A 562 -15.07 3.27 -38.41
C ALA A 562 -15.37 1.93 -39.08
N LYS A 563 -14.40 1.02 -39.07
CA LYS A 563 -14.62 -0.39 -39.39
C LYS A 563 -14.70 -1.13 -38.07
N VAL A 564 -15.82 -1.81 -37.82
CA VAL A 564 -15.94 -2.70 -36.66
C VAL A 564 -15.91 -4.11 -37.17
N GLU A 565 -14.92 -4.87 -36.71
CA GLU A 565 -14.82 -6.30 -36.97
C GLU A 565 -15.10 -7.04 -35.67
N VAL A 566 -15.92 -8.08 -35.74
CA VAL A 566 -16.26 -8.93 -34.60
C VAL A 566 -15.78 -10.35 -34.87
N ARG A 567 -15.25 -10.97 -33.82
CA ARG A 567 -14.92 -12.39 -33.80
C ARG A 567 -15.66 -13.05 -32.65
N ILE A 568 -16.44 -14.07 -32.94
CA ILE A 568 -17.08 -14.93 -31.93
C ILE A 568 -16.25 -16.21 -31.88
N ASP A 569 -15.66 -16.51 -30.73
CA ASP A 569 -14.77 -17.67 -30.52
C ASP A 569 -13.58 -17.73 -31.52
N ASN A 570 -13.42 -18.88 -32.20
CA ASN A 570 -12.37 -19.19 -33.17
C ASN A 570 -12.80 -18.91 -34.63
N ASP A 571 -13.94 -18.26 -34.83
CA ASP A 571 -14.40 -17.92 -36.19
C ASP A 571 -13.50 -16.85 -36.84
N PRO A 572 -13.53 -16.68 -38.17
CA PRO A 572 -12.87 -15.57 -38.84
C PRO A 572 -13.47 -14.22 -38.41
N TRP A 573 -12.69 -13.15 -38.49
CA TRP A 573 -13.20 -11.79 -38.31
C TRP A 573 -14.31 -11.48 -39.33
N GLN A 574 -15.45 -11.00 -38.84
CA GLN A 574 -16.59 -10.57 -39.65
C GLN A 574 -16.79 -9.06 -39.48
N GLU A 575 -17.01 -8.34 -40.57
CA GLU A 575 -17.31 -6.91 -40.54
C GLU A 575 -18.77 -6.67 -40.15
N LEU A 576 -19.03 -5.83 -39.15
CA LEU A 576 -20.37 -5.37 -38.81
C LEU A 576 -20.74 -4.18 -39.71
N GLU A 577 -21.89 -4.24 -40.36
CA GLU A 577 -22.39 -3.10 -41.13
C GLU A 577 -22.74 -1.93 -40.20
N ALA A 578 -22.38 -0.70 -40.62
CA ALA A 578 -22.49 0.53 -39.83
C ALA A 578 -23.90 0.77 -39.26
N ASP A 579 -24.94 0.26 -39.92
CA ASP A 579 -26.36 0.39 -39.57
C ASP A 579 -26.73 -0.38 -38.29
N GLN A 580 -25.87 -1.29 -37.83
CA GLN A 580 -26.05 -2.07 -36.60
C GLN A 580 -25.36 -1.44 -35.39
N ILE A 581 -24.51 -0.43 -35.60
CA ILE A 581 -23.81 0.30 -34.54
C ILE A 581 -24.71 1.44 -34.08
N LYS A 582 -25.69 1.15 -33.21
CA LYS A 582 -26.50 2.20 -32.57
C LYS A 582 -25.61 2.98 -31.60
N SER A 583 -25.28 4.22 -31.95
CA SER A 583 -24.68 5.19 -31.01
C SER A 583 -25.62 5.35 -29.81
N ARG A 584 -25.12 5.05 -28.61
CA ARG A 584 -25.72 5.55 -27.37
C ARG A 584 -25.10 6.88 -27.01
#